data_AF-A0A8S1TT56-F1
#
_entry.id   AF-A0A8S1TT56-F1
#
_cell.length_a   1.000
_cell.length_b   1.000
_cell.length_c   1.000
_cell.angle_alpha   90.00
_cell.angle_beta   90.00
_cell.angle_gamma   90.00
#
_symmetry.space_group_name_H-M   'P 1'
#
loop_
_entity.id
_entity.type
_entity.pdbx_description
1 polymer ?
#
loop_
_entity_poly.entity_id
_entity_poly.type
_entity_poly.pdbx_seq_one_letter_code
_entity_poly.pdbx_strand_id
1 'polypeptide(L)'
;MLWILALMQSIYGIPCGYTLDQNNQPIETDKEPWINEKLSACKFYEKSPVCCTQSQDEGIGNDFVSLDATFGSDGDGCDICAANMKRFWCAYSCDPRQGEFLKITGRANVTDPRNPNRTIDVQTVTLRIHPQVACDVFSSCKRTNFASQVSAMQTPGGFFTFQAEQGVSSSLQLIAIEFSEQNSLLMPNTDNCNQTFEKAADGKFYDPYQFEIKKPCGCNTCEDSCDSQKVLYQEPGVFYGFDWQYVLFAWGWAILFAIGFTLYRQCKRKNAILQEEGDSIYN
;
A
#
# COMPACT_ATOMS: atom_id res chain seq x y z
N MET A 1 -13.61 54.62 -3.61
CA MET A 1 -12.18 54.25 -3.81
C MET A 1 -11.52 53.77 -2.50
N LEU A 2 -12.28 53.17 -1.57
CA LEU A 2 -11.79 52.67 -0.27
C LEU A 2 -12.01 51.15 -0.09
N TRP A 3 -12.53 50.47 -1.11
CA TRP A 3 -12.81 49.03 -1.10
C TRP A 3 -11.67 48.17 -1.67
N ILE A 4 -10.63 48.78 -2.26
CA ILE A 4 -9.52 48.04 -2.88
C ILE A 4 -8.42 47.70 -1.84
N LEU A 5 -8.31 48.44 -0.74
CA LEU A 5 -7.32 48.17 0.30
C LEU A 5 -7.70 47.02 1.26
N ALA A 6 -8.98 46.64 1.34
CA ALA A 6 -9.42 45.49 2.14
C ALA A 6 -9.11 44.13 1.49
N LEU A 7 -8.82 44.09 0.19
CA LEU A 7 -8.42 42.87 -0.53
C LEU A 7 -6.89 42.63 -0.49
N MET A 8 -6.09 43.63 -0.12
CA MET A 8 -4.63 43.49 -0.03
C MET A 8 -4.12 42.90 1.29
N GLN A 9 -4.96 42.75 2.31
CA GLN A 9 -4.59 42.10 3.58
C GLN A 9 -4.79 40.58 3.58
N SER A 10 -5.21 39.97 2.46
CA SER A 10 -5.37 38.51 2.33
C SER A 10 -4.14 37.79 1.74
N ILE A 11 -3.00 38.49 1.58
CA ILE A 11 -1.74 37.90 1.07
C ILE A 11 -0.76 37.62 2.22
N TYR A 12 -1.20 37.70 3.47
CA TYR A 12 -0.48 37.01 4.54
C TYR A 12 -0.80 35.53 4.38
N GLY A 13 0.11 34.79 3.75
CA GLY A 13 0.04 33.34 3.65
C GLY A 13 -0.20 32.75 5.05
N ILE A 14 -0.98 31.68 5.11
CA ILE A 14 -1.15 30.93 6.35
C ILE A 14 0.24 30.53 6.84
N PRO A 15 0.59 30.82 8.11
CA PRO A 15 1.92 30.50 8.61
C PRO A 15 2.13 28.99 8.59
N CYS A 16 3.36 28.56 8.36
CA CYS A 16 3.73 27.16 8.47
C CYS A 16 3.66 26.68 9.92
N GLY A 17 3.59 25.37 10.12
CA GLY A 17 3.78 24.77 11.43
C GLY A 17 5.24 24.96 11.85
N TYR A 18 5.50 25.77 12.87
CA TYR A 18 6.85 26.14 13.27
C TYR A 18 7.52 25.14 14.22
N THR A 19 8.75 24.74 13.95
CA THR A 19 9.48 23.89 14.89
C THR A 19 9.86 24.66 16.17
N LEU A 20 9.88 23.95 17.30
CA LEU A 20 10.29 24.50 18.60
C LEU A 20 11.73 24.10 18.91
N ASP A 21 12.55 25.07 19.29
CA ASP A 21 13.90 24.84 19.82
C ASP A 21 13.85 24.20 21.24
N GLN A 22 15.03 23.95 21.82
CA GLN A 22 15.15 23.37 23.17
C GLN A 22 14.57 24.29 24.28
N ASN A 23 14.36 25.57 23.99
CA ASN A 23 13.79 26.57 24.90
C ASN A 23 12.30 26.81 24.63
N ASN A 24 11.64 25.95 23.83
CA ASN A 24 10.25 26.10 23.38
C ASN A 24 9.99 27.41 22.61
N GLN A 25 10.99 27.94 21.92
CA GLN A 25 10.83 29.09 21.03
C GLN A 25 10.70 28.64 19.57
N PRO A 26 9.81 29.27 18.78
CA PRO A 26 9.71 29.03 17.35
C PRO A 26 11.03 29.31 16.65
N ILE A 27 11.50 28.38 15.81
CA ILE A 27 12.66 28.60 14.96
C ILE A 27 12.28 29.60 13.85
N GLU A 28 13.11 30.62 13.65
CA GLU A 28 12.79 31.77 12.78
C GLU A 28 12.60 31.41 11.31
N THR A 29 13.14 30.28 10.86
CA THR A 29 13.05 29.77 9.48
C THR A 29 11.66 29.29 9.07
N ASP A 30 10.73 29.09 10.01
CA ASP A 30 9.51 28.31 9.76
C ASP A 30 8.23 29.17 9.73
N LYS A 31 8.34 30.46 9.45
CA LYS A 31 7.22 31.41 9.66
C LYS A 31 6.31 31.57 8.45
N GLU A 32 6.83 31.53 7.23
CA GLU A 32 6.04 31.77 6.01
C GLU A 32 6.39 30.76 4.92
N PRO A 33 5.42 30.29 4.11
CA PRO A 33 5.69 29.39 2.99
C PRO A 33 6.66 30.04 2.00
N TRP A 34 7.63 29.26 1.50
CA TRP A 34 8.59 29.71 0.50
C TRP A 34 8.59 28.82 -0.73
N ILE A 35 9.08 29.33 -1.84
CA ILE A 35 9.18 28.55 -3.08
C ILE A 35 10.44 27.68 -3.00
N ASN A 36 10.26 26.36 -3.06
CA ASN A 36 11.36 25.42 -3.20
C ASN A 36 11.44 24.90 -4.64
N GLU A 37 12.58 25.13 -5.29
CA GLU A 37 12.80 24.75 -6.69
C GLU A 37 13.15 23.27 -6.86
N LYS A 38 13.55 22.58 -5.79
CA LYS A 38 14.05 21.20 -5.85
C LYS A 38 13.45 20.38 -4.71
N LEU A 39 12.32 19.75 -4.99
CA LEU A 39 11.76 18.70 -4.15
C LEU A 39 11.98 17.36 -4.86
N SER A 40 12.46 16.38 -4.11
CA SER A 40 12.78 15.05 -4.58
C SER A 40 11.62 14.08 -4.38
N ALA A 41 10.94 14.14 -3.22
CA ALA A 41 9.88 13.22 -2.83
C ALA A 41 8.50 13.78 -3.20
N CYS A 42 8.22 15.02 -2.80
CA CYS A 42 6.93 15.68 -2.99
C CYS A 42 6.93 16.58 -4.25
N LYS A 43 7.29 16.00 -5.40
CA LYS A 43 7.53 16.74 -6.66
C LYS A 43 6.36 17.57 -7.16
N PHE A 44 5.14 17.18 -6.83
CA PHE A 44 3.93 17.92 -7.21
C PHE A 44 3.82 19.31 -6.55
N TYR A 45 4.63 19.59 -5.51
CA TYR A 45 4.77 20.92 -4.93
C TYR A 45 5.96 21.71 -5.52
N GLU A 46 6.70 21.19 -6.49
CA GLU A 46 7.80 21.92 -7.13
C GLU A 46 7.34 23.30 -7.64
N LYS A 47 8.15 24.32 -7.36
CA LYS A 47 7.87 25.72 -7.76
C LYS A 47 6.58 26.31 -7.18
N SER A 48 5.98 25.64 -6.20
CA SER A 48 4.87 26.17 -5.41
C SER A 48 5.36 26.61 -4.03
N PRO A 49 4.65 27.51 -3.33
CA PRO A 49 4.93 27.77 -1.93
C PRO A 49 4.76 26.50 -1.10
N VAL A 50 5.76 26.20 -0.27
CA VAL A 50 5.79 25.04 0.63
C VAL A 50 6.27 25.44 2.02
N CYS A 51 5.93 24.61 3.00
CA CYS A 51 6.37 24.76 4.38
C CYS A 51 7.56 23.86 4.76
N CYS A 52 8.06 23.04 3.83
CA CYS A 52 9.13 22.09 4.10
C CYS A 52 10.47 22.51 3.48
N THR A 53 11.55 22.21 4.21
CA THR A 53 12.91 22.34 3.70
C THR A 53 13.26 21.19 2.76
N GLN A 54 14.29 21.40 1.94
CA GLN A 54 14.82 20.32 1.09
C GLN A 54 15.26 19.11 1.92
N SER A 55 15.86 19.32 3.10
CA SER A 55 16.27 18.21 3.97
C SER A 55 15.09 17.44 4.56
N GLN A 56 13.98 18.12 4.85
CA GLN A 56 12.75 17.46 5.29
C GLN A 56 12.13 16.63 4.17
N ASP A 57 12.08 17.16 2.95
CA ASP A 57 11.61 16.43 1.77
C ASP A 57 12.46 15.18 1.46
N GLU A 58 13.78 15.32 1.48
CA GLU A 58 14.70 14.18 1.31
C GLU A 58 14.54 13.14 2.43
N GLY A 59 14.32 13.59 3.67
CA GLY A 59 14.03 12.72 4.81
C GLY A 59 12.77 11.90 4.60
N ILE A 60 11.67 12.55 4.20
CA ILE A 60 10.39 11.90 3.88
C ILE A 60 10.55 10.91 2.72
N GLY A 61 11.34 11.27 1.71
CA GLY A 61 11.66 10.39 0.58
C GLY A 61 12.33 9.08 1.01
N ASN A 62 13.16 9.09 2.06
CA ASN A 62 13.74 7.86 2.62
C ASN A 62 12.69 7.01 3.35
N ASP A 63 11.76 7.64 4.06
CA ASP A 63 10.66 6.94 4.74
C ASP A 63 9.67 6.31 3.74
N PHE A 64 9.54 6.90 2.54
CA PHE A 64 8.70 6.37 1.47
C PHE A 64 9.13 4.98 1.00
N VAL A 65 10.42 4.64 1.11
CA VAL A 65 10.91 3.27 0.83
C VAL A 65 10.29 2.26 1.79
N SER A 66 10.18 2.62 3.07
CA SER A 66 9.55 1.75 4.08
C SER A 66 8.04 1.65 3.87
N LEU A 67 7.39 2.74 3.47
CA LEU A 67 5.97 2.76 3.12
C LEU A 67 5.67 1.87 1.91
N ASP A 68 6.48 1.95 0.85
CA ASP A 68 6.32 1.08 -0.33
C ASP A 68 6.53 -0.39 -0.01
N ALA A 69 7.53 -0.70 0.83
CA ALA A 69 7.79 -2.06 1.29
C ALA A 69 6.66 -2.62 2.18
N THR A 70 5.86 -1.76 2.82
CA THR A 70 4.82 -2.18 3.77
C THR A 70 3.43 -2.21 3.14
N PHE A 71 3.10 -1.18 2.37
CA PHE A 71 1.77 -0.93 1.83
C PHE A 71 1.72 -0.97 0.31
N GLY A 72 2.86 -0.79 -0.35
CA GLY A 72 3.00 -0.84 -1.80
C GLY A 72 3.19 -2.27 -2.32
N SER A 73 3.37 -2.36 -3.62
CA SER A 73 3.53 -3.62 -4.33
C SER A 73 4.79 -4.41 -3.98
N ASP A 74 5.81 -3.75 -3.43
CA ASP A 74 7.07 -4.37 -2.99
C ASP A 74 6.84 -5.32 -1.80
N GLY A 75 5.80 -5.08 -1.00
CA GLY A 75 5.37 -5.91 0.14
C GLY A 75 4.07 -6.66 -0.07
N ASP A 76 3.71 -6.99 -1.32
CA ASP A 76 2.43 -7.60 -1.68
C ASP A 76 1.20 -6.75 -1.28
N GLY A 77 1.36 -5.42 -1.22
CA GLY A 77 0.28 -4.46 -1.03
C GLY A 77 -0.28 -3.86 -2.33
N CYS A 78 -0.65 -2.59 -2.27
CA CYS A 78 -1.30 -1.80 -3.32
C CYS A 78 -0.59 -0.45 -3.49
N ASP A 79 -0.02 -0.21 -4.68
CA ASP A 79 0.73 1.03 -4.95
C ASP A 79 -0.12 2.30 -4.83
N ILE A 80 -1.43 2.20 -5.12
CA ILE A 80 -2.38 3.32 -4.98
C ILE A 80 -2.55 3.71 -3.50
N CYS A 81 -2.63 2.71 -2.61
CA CYS A 81 -2.61 2.95 -1.16
C CYS A 81 -1.32 3.66 -0.75
N ALA A 82 -0.16 3.12 -1.15
CA ALA A 82 1.13 3.74 -0.83
C ALA A 82 1.22 5.17 -1.38
N ALA A 83 0.74 5.43 -2.60
CA ALA A 83 0.69 6.76 -3.20
C ALA A 83 -0.21 7.72 -2.39
N ASN A 84 -1.41 7.30 -2.00
CA ASN A 84 -2.29 8.11 -1.15
C ASN A 84 -1.64 8.44 0.21
N MET A 85 -0.94 7.48 0.81
CA MET A 85 -0.18 7.70 2.04
C MET A 85 0.98 8.68 1.84
N LYS A 86 1.74 8.55 0.75
CA LYS A 86 2.81 9.48 0.40
C LYS A 86 2.29 10.90 0.21
N ARG A 87 1.17 11.06 -0.51
CA ARG A 87 0.49 12.36 -0.65
C ARG A 87 0.08 12.93 0.71
N PHE A 88 -0.50 12.11 1.58
CA PHE A 88 -0.88 12.53 2.93
C PHE A 88 0.33 13.05 3.72
N TRP A 89 1.45 12.32 3.73
CA TRP A 89 2.66 12.74 4.44
C TRP A 89 3.38 13.92 3.79
N CYS A 90 3.32 14.04 2.46
CA CYS A 90 3.73 15.25 1.76
C CYS A 90 2.88 16.46 2.17
N ALA A 91 1.56 16.32 2.27
CA ALA A 91 0.68 17.39 2.71
C ALA A 91 0.94 17.77 4.18
N TYR A 92 1.13 16.77 5.05
CA TYR A 92 1.50 17.00 6.45
C TYR A 92 2.76 17.87 6.57
N SER A 93 3.79 17.61 5.76
CA SER A 93 5.09 18.27 5.90
C SER A 93 5.25 19.53 5.07
N CYS A 94 4.72 19.55 3.84
CA CYS A 94 5.05 20.56 2.83
C CYS A 94 3.88 21.48 2.46
N ASP A 95 2.62 21.17 2.82
CA ASP A 95 1.48 21.97 2.37
C ASP A 95 1.61 23.43 2.86
N PRO A 96 1.40 24.44 2.00
CA PRO A 96 1.53 25.84 2.37
C PRO A 96 0.51 26.30 3.43
N ARG A 97 -0.53 25.51 3.70
CA ARG A 97 -1.57 25.80 4.71
C ARG A 97 -1.39 24.99 5.98
N GLN A 98 -0.19 24.48 6.23
CA GLN A 98 0.12 23.62 7.36
C GLN A 98 -0.39 24.17 8.70
N GLY A 99 -0.30 25.49 8.94
CA GLY A 99 -0.77 26.12 10.18
C GLY A 99 -2.29 26.08 10.41
N GLU A 100 -3.12 25.75 9.41
CA GLU A 100 -4.55 25.53 9.61
C GLU A 100 -4.82 24.23 10.36
N PHE A 101 -4.10 23.16 10.02
CA PHE A 101 -4.41 21.80 10.50
C PHE A 101 -3.36 21.20 11.42
N LEU A 102 -2.15 21.76 11.46
CA LEU A 102 -1.07 21.32 12.32
C LEU A 102 -0.86 22.33 13.44
N LYS A 103 -1.00 21.89 14.69
CA LYS A 103 -0.75 22.71 15.88
C LYS A 103 0.34 22.10 16.73
N ILE A 104 1.39 22.87 16.95
CA ILE A 104 2.52 22.43 17.77
C ILE A 104 2.25 22.86 19.21
N THR A 105 2.24 21.89 20.13
CA THR A 105 1.79 22.10 21.51
C THR A 105 2.95 22.21 22.51
N GLY A 106 4.12 21.66 22.17
CA GLY A 106 5.31 21.75 23.02
C GLY A 106 6.34 20.68 22.68
N ARG A 107 7.16 20.36 23.68
CA ARG A 107 8.13 19.26 23.66
C ARG A 107 7.90 18.34 24.85
N ALA A 108 8.16 17.06 24.69
CA ALA A 108 7.99 16.06 25.72
C ALA A 108 9.11 15.02 25.65
N ASN A 109 9.55 14.54 26.82
CA ASN A 109 10.45 13.40 26.89
C ASN A 109 9.63 12.12 26.85
N VAL A 110 9.85 11.29 25.83
CA VAL A 110 9.19 9.99 25.67
C VAL A 110 10.23 8.87 25.64
N THR A 111 9.80 7.66 25.98
CA THR A 111 10.64 6.47 25.82
C THR A 111 10.76 6.12 24.35
N ASP A 112 11.98 5.86 23.87
CA ASP A 112 12.23 5.46 22.49
C ASP A 112 11.55 4.10 22.20
N PRO A 113 10.62 4.01 21.24
CA PRO A 113 9.97 2.76 20.85
C PRO A 113 10.96 1.66 20.43
N ARG A 114 12.14 2.04 19.93
CA ARG A 114 13.20 1.11 19.50
C ARG A 114 14.11 0.68 20.64
N ASN A 115 14.17 1.45 21.73
CA ASN A 115 15.03 1.17 22.87
C ASN A 115 14.38 1.64 24.19
N PRO A 116 13.77 0.72 24.97
CA PRO A 116 13.03 1.09 26.18
C PRO A 116 13.88 1.71 27.29
N ASN A 117 15.21 1.61 27.21
CA ASN A 117 16.13 2.19 28.19
C ASN A 117 16.58 3.61 27.83
N ARG A 118 16.10 4.16 26.72
CA ARG A 118 16.46 5.49 26.24
C ARG A 118 15.24 6.39 26.24
N THR A 119 15.37 7.59 26.80
CA THR A 119 14.41 8.67 26.64
C THR A 119 14.89 9.62 25.54
N ILE A 120 13.98 10.05 24.69
CA ILE A 120 14.22 11.02 23.62
C ILE A 120 13.29 12.21 23.82
N ASP A 121 13.83 13.40 23.56
CA ASP A 121 13.05 14.64 23.57
C ASP A 121 12.41 14.83 22.20
N VAL A 122 11.07 14.83 22.16
CA VAL A 122 10.28 14.89 20.94
C VAL A 122 9.37 16.10 20.93
N GLN A 123 9.12 16.63 19.75
CA GLN A 123 8.16 17.70 19.56
C GLN A 123 6.74 17.13 19.57
N THR A 124 5.86 17.68 20.39
CA THR A 124 4.45 17.27 20.44
C THR A 124 3.63 18.11 19.46
N VAL A 125 2.94 17.44 18.56
CA VAL A 125 2.16 18.07 17.50
C VAL A 125 0.76 17.46 17.47
N THR A 126 -0.23 18.30 17.21
CA THR A 126 -1.62 17.89 17.02
C THR A 126 -1.96 18.09 15.56
N LEU A 127 -2.26 16.99 14.87
CA LEU A 127 -2.64 16.97 13.47
C LEU A 127 -4.15 16.77 13.35
N ARG A 128 -4.83 17.75 12.78
CA ARG A 128 -6.26 17.65 12.45
C ARG A 128 -6.42 17.09 11.04
N ILE A 129 -7.12 15.99 10.92
CA ILE A 129 -7.41 15.34 9.63
C ILE A 129 -8.91 15.44 9.36
N HIS A 130 -9.26 15.76 8.12
CA HIS A 130 -10.66 15.72 7.72
C HIS A 130 -11.16 14.26 7.72
N PRO A 131 -12.33 13.94 8.33
CA PRO A 131 -12.80 12.56 8.43
C PRO A 131 -12.87 11.83 7.08
N GLN A 132 -13.32 12.52 6.03
CA GLN A 132 -13.36 11.99 4.67
C GLN A 132 -11.98 11.55 4.17
N VAL A 133 -10.94 12.38 4.34
CA VAL A 133 -9.56 12.04 3.94
C VAL A 133 -9.08 10.81 4.70
N ALA A 134 -9.37 10.74 6.00
CA ALA A 134 -8.97 9.60 6.80
C ALA A 134 -9.64 8.30 6.33
N CYS A 135 -10.93 8.37 5.99
CA CYS A 135 -11.68 7.25 5.45
C CYS A 135 -11.17 6.81 4.06
N ASP A 136 -10.91 7.74 3.16
CA ASP A 136 -10.51 7.44 1.78
C ASP A 136 -9.09 6.87 1.70
N VAL A 137 -8.15 7.40 2.50
CA VAL A 137 -6.81 6.83 2.59
C VAL A 137 -6.86 5.46 3.28
N PHE A 138 -7.67 5.31 4.33
CA PHE A 138 -7.80 4.02 5.01
C PHE A 138 -8.46 2.97 4.12
N SER A 139 -9.50 3.32 3.36
CA SER A 139 -10.22 2.38 2.51
C SER A 139 -9.33 1.77 1.43
N SER A 140 -8.41 2.55 0.86
CA SER A 140 -7.44 2.03 -0.12
C SER A 140 -6.42 1.09 0.50
N CYS A 141 -6.13 1.24 1.80
CA CYS A 141 -5.06 0.53 2.50
C CYS A 141 -5.52 -0.64 3.38
N LYS A 142 -6.78 -0.68 3.83
CA LYS A 142 -7.25 -1.61 4.87
C LYS A 142 -7.10 -3.09 4.55
N ARG A 143 -7.07 -3.46 3.26
CA ARG A 143 -6.88 -4.84 2.80
C ARG A 143 -5.44 -5.19 2.46
N THR A 144 -4.50 -4.25 2.57
CA THR A 144 -3.07 -4.58 2.45
C THR A 144 -2.67 -5.60 3.53
N ASN A 145 -1.69 -6.45 3.22
CA ASN A 145 -1.28 -7.53 4.12
C ASN A 145 -0.90 -7.02 5.51
N PHE A 146 -0.18 -5.89 5.58
CA PHE A 146 0.22 -5.32 6.85
C PHE A 146 -0.97 -4.73 7.63
N ALA A 147 -1.78 -3.86 6.99
CA ALA A 147 -2.92 -3.23 7.65
C ALA A 147 -3.97 -4.24 8.13
N SER A 148 -4.21 -5.30 7.35
CA SER A 148 -5.19 -6.33 7.70
C SER A 148 -4.74 -7.23 8.85
N GLN A 149 -3.43 -7.40 9.07
CA GLN A 149 -2.88 -8.21 10.16
C GLN A 149 -2.70 -7.43 11.47
N VAL A 150 -2.45 -6.12 11.40
CA VAL A 150 -2.25 -5.30 12.60
C VAL A 150 -3.60 -4.87 13.17
N SER A 151 -3.95 -5.39 14.35
CA SER A 151 -5.24 -5.10 15.01
C SER A 151 -5.44 -3.62 15.33
N ALA A 152 -4.36 -2.88 15.60
CA ALA A 152 -4.40 -1.44 15.84
C ALA A 152 -4.81 -0.64 14.58
N MET A 153 -4.61 -1.18 13.37
CA MET A 153 -4.90 -0.50 12.11
C MET A 153 -6.32 -0.75 11.57
N GLN A 154 -7.19 -1.47 12.28
CA GLN A 154 -8.49 -1.90 11.75
C GLN A 154 -9.52 -0.77 11.58
N THR A 155 -9.19 0.45 12.01
CA THR A 155 -10.05 1.63 11.88
C THR A 155 -9.24 2.80 11.32
N PRO A 156 -9.86 3.80 10.67
CA PRO A 156 -9.14 4.98 10.20
C PRO A 156 -8.36 5.68 11.33
N GLY A 157 -8.98 5.83 12.51
CA GLY A 157 -8.34 6.37 13.70
C GLY A 157 -7.08 5.60 14.09
N GLY A 158 -7.23 4.31 14.34
CA GLY A 158 -6.10 3.46 14.72
C GLY A 158 -5.01 3.37 13.66
N PHE A 159 -5.38 3.41 12.37
CA PHE A 159 -4.44 3.43 11.26
C PHE A 159 -3.53 4.68 11.27
N PHE A 160 -4.10 5.87 11.42
CA PHE A 160 -3.30 7.10 11.50
C PHE A 160 -2.55 7.23 12.82
N THR A 161 -3.16 6.83 13.94
CA THR A 161 -2.46 6.80 15.24
C THR A 161 -1.26 5.87 15.20
N PHE A 162 -1.39 4.67 14.63
CA PHE A 162 -0.25 3.76 14.52
C PHE A 162 0.89 4.35 13.71
N GLN A 163 0.58 4.98 12.57
CA GLN A 163 1.62 5.63 11.75
C GLN A 163 2.25 6.81 12.48
N ALA A 164 1.45 7.62 13.18
CA ALA A 164 1.92 8.73 14.00
C ALA A 164 2.93 8.28 15.07
N GLU A 165 2.70 7.13 15.72
CA GLU A 165 3.64 6.56 16.69
C GLU A 165 5.00 6.19 16.06
N GLN A 166 5.04 5.84 14.76
CA GLN A 166 6.32 5.60 14.06
C GLN A 166 7.14 6.88 13.89
N GLY A 167 6.48 8.05 13.86
CA GLY A 167 7.09 9.38 13.77
C GLY A 167 7.94 9.74 14.99
N VAL A 168 7.74 9.07 16.13
CA VAL A 168 8.53 9.29 17.35
C VAL A 168 10.00 8.92 17.11
N SER A 169 10.26 7.79 16.44
CA SER A 169 11.62 7.31 16.19
C SER A 169 12.24 7.85 14.90
N SER A 170 11.45 8.21 13.88
CA SER A 170 11.97 8.73 12.59
C SER A 170 12.12 10.25 12.59
N SER A 171 11.08 10.98 12.99
CA SER A 171 11.01 12.44 12.90
C SER A 171 11.14 13.16 14.25
N LEU A 172 11.33 12.43 15.36
CA LEU A 172 11.35 12.98 16.72
C LEU A 172 10.09 13.80 17.03
N GLN A 173 8.94 13.32 16.56
CA GLN A 173 7.65 13.96 16.73
C GLN A 173 6.64 12.99 17.36
N LEU A 174 5.97 13.44 18.41
CA LEU A 174 4.80 12.78 18.96
C LEU A 174 3.55 13.42 18.34
N ILE A 175 2.93 12.70 17.41
CA ILE A 175 1.83 13.20 16.61
C ILE A 175 0.49 12.72 17.21
N ALA A 176 -0.29 13.64 17.75
CA ALA A 176 -1.65 13.39 18.19
C ALA A 176 -2.63 13.63 17.04
N ILE A 177 -3.39 12.61 16.66
CA ILE A 177 -4.37 12.67 15.57
C ILE A 177 -5.72 13.12 16.12
N GLU A 178 -6.29 14.19 15.55
CA GLU A 178 -7.64 14.67 15.81
C GLU A 178 -8.45 14.65 14.51
N PHE A 179 -9.71 14.23 14.56
CA PHE A 179 -10.62 14.31 13.42
C PHE A 179 -11.51 15.54 13.54
N SER A 180 -11.53 16.39 12.52
CA SER A 180 -12.29 17.63 12.51
C SER A 180 -12.72 17.98 11.09
N GLU A 181 -13.94 18.49 10.92
CA GLU A 181 -14.45 19.00 9.63
C GLU A 181 -13.90 20.39 9.30
N GLN A 182 -13.46 21.14 10.31
CA GLN A 182 -12.91 22.49 10.19
C GLN A 182 -11.43 22.49 10.55
N ASN A 183 -10.64 23.37 9.90
CA ASN A 183 -9.21 23.56 10.19
C ASN A 183 -8.45 22.23 10.18
N SER A 184 -8.66 21.46 9.11
CA SER A 184 -8.23 20.08 8.98
C SER A 184 -7.53 19.86 7.65
N LEU A 185 -6.61 18.89 7.61
CA LEU A 185 -5.93 18.51 6.39
C LEU A 185 -6.95 17.95 5.40
N LEU A 186 -7.05 18.63 4.26
CA LEU A 186 -7.91 18.27 3.14
C LEU A 186 -7.06 17.75 1.98
N MET A 187 -7.44 16.59 1.46
CA MET A 187 -6.82 15.98 0.28
C MET A 187 -7.93 15.76 -0.75
N PRO A 188 -8.15 16.71 -1.68
CA PRO A 188 -9.33 16.70 -2.53
C PRO A 188 -9.37 15.55 -3.53
N ASN A 189 -8.21 14.98 -3.89
CA ASN A 189 -8.10 13.86 -4.82
C ASN A 189 -7.36 12.70 -4.15
N THR A 190 -8.11 11.82 -3.50
CA THR A 190 -7.62 10.52 -3.08
C THR A 190 -7.96 9.51 -4.17
N ASP A 191 -6.97 8.77 -4.66
CA ASP A 191 -7.20 7.84 -5.76
C ASP A 191 -7.84 6.55 -5.25
N ASN A 192 -8.89 6.09 -5.93
CA ASN A 192 -9.52 4.81 -5.64
C ASN A 192 -8.72 3.67 -6.27
N CYS A 193 -8.74 2.48 -5.66
CA CYS A 193 -7.95 1.36 -6.16
C CYS A 193 -8.39 0.79 -7.53
N ASN A 194 -9.60 1.13 -7.98
CA ASN A 194 -10.12 0.75 -9.29
C ASN A 194 -9.69 1.73 -10.41
N GLN A 195 -8.99 2.80 -10.06
CA GLN A 195 -8.54 3.78 -11.03
C GLN A 195 -7.42 3.19 -11.89
N THR A 196 -7.54 3.42 -13.20
CA THR A 196 -6.51 3.05 -14.18
C THR A 196 -5.68 4.29 -14.52
N PHE A 197 -4.37 4.12 -14.60
CA PHE A 197 -3.45 5.18 -14.98
C PHE A 197 -2.94 4.95 -16.40
N GLU A 198 -2.72 6.03 -17.14
CA GLU A 198 -2.11 5.97 -18.46
C GLU A 198 -0.60 5.73 -18.34
N LYS A 199 -0.05 5.01 -19.31
CA LYS A 199 1.37 4.71 -19.36
C LYS A 199 2.13 5.95 -19.85
N ALA A 200 3.10 6.42 -19.06
CA ALA A 200 3.96 7.52 -19.45
C ALA A 200 4.96 7.11 -20.56
N ALA A 201 5.65 8.10 -21.13
CA ALA A 201 6.57 7.91 -22.26
C ALA A 201 7.77 6.99 -21.93
N ASP A 202 8.14 6.89 -20.67
CA ASP A 202 9.17 5.99 -20.15
C ASP A 202 8.69 4.54 -19.94
N GLY A 203 7.40 4.31 -20.17
CA GLY A 203 6.77 3.02 -20.04
C GLY A 203 6.33 2.65 -18.62
N LYS A 204 6.35 3.59 -17.67
CA LYS A 204 5.86 3.40 -16.31
C LYS A 204 4.47 4.01 -16.14
N PHE A 205 3.75 3.60 -15.10
CA PHE A 205 2.49 4.24 -14.74
C PHE A 205 2.75 5.22 -13.60
N TYR A 206 2.17 6.41 -13.70
CA TYR A 206 2.26 7.43 -12.67
C TYR A 206 0.88 7.88 -12.29
N ASP A 207 0.72 8.19 -11.01
CA ASP A 207 -0.43 8.92 -10.54
C ASP A 207 -0.36 10.42 -10.96
N PRO A 208 -1.44 11.21 -10.78
CA PRO A 208 -1.43 12.64 -11.08
C PRO A 208 -0.40 13.46 -10.29
N TYR A 209 0.19 12.88 -9.25
CA TYR A 209 1.13 13.50 -8.32
C TYR A 209 2.58 12.98 -8.50
N GLN A 210 2.83 12.26 -9.60
CA GLN A 210 4.13 11.71 -10.02
C GLN A 210 4.69 10.57 -9.14
N PHE A 211 3.85 9.86 -8.39
CA PHE A 211 4.22 8.61 -7.75
C PHE A 211 4.06 7.43 -8.71
N GLU A 212 5.08 6.57 -8.76
CA GLU A 212 5.12 5.40 -9.63
C GLU A 212 4.16 4.30 -9.14
N ILE A 213 3.31 3.82 -10.04
CA ILE A 213 2.40 2.68 -9.84
C ILE A 213 2.99 1.49 -10.61
N LYS A 214 3.59 0.53 -9.91
CA LYS A 214 4.28 -0.61 -10.53
C LYS A 214 3.29 -1.68 -10.99
N LYS A 215 2.25 -1.95 -10.18
CA LYS A 215 1.19 -2.91 -10.49
C LYS A 215 -0.19 -2.39 -10.09
N PRO A 216 -1.25 -2.71 -10.85
CA PRO A 216 -2.62 -2.41 -10.43
C PRO A 216 -2.95 -3.20 -9.15
N CYS A 217 -3.82 -2.63 -8.31
CA CYS A 217 -4.21 -3.26 -7.06
C CYS A 217 -5.14 -4.46 -7.30
N GLY A 218 -4.95 -5.52 -6.53
CA GLY A 218 -5.79 -6.72 -6.59
C GLY A 218 -6.93 -6.64 -5.58
N CYS A 219 -7.99 -7.42 -5.79
CA CYS A 219 -9.14 -7.49 -4.86
C CYS A 219 -8.76 -7.93 -3.43
N ASN A 220 -7.70 -8.75 -3.30
CA ASN A 220 -7.19 -9.16 -1.99
C ASN A 220 -6.45 -8.03 -1.27
N THR A 221 -5.91 -7.05 -1.98
CA THR A 221 -5.13 -5.95 -1.40
C THR A 221 -5.92 -4.64 -1.32
N CYS A 222 -6.98 -4.49 -2.12
CA CYS A 222 -7.92 -3.38 -2.01
C CYS A 222 -9.35 -3.81 -2.35
N GLU A 223 -10.31 -3.33 -1.56
CA GLU A 223 -11.73 -3.69 -1.71
C GLU A 223 -12.36 -3.12 -2.97
N ASP A 224 -12.00 -1.89 -3.35
CA ASP A 224 -12.60 -1.21 -4.51
C ASP A 224 -12.21 -1.86 -5.85
N SER A 225 -11.13 -2.65 -5.86
CA SER A 225 -10.70 -3.45 -7.00
C SER A 225 -11.48 -4.77 -7.13
N CYS A 226 -12.38 -5.08 -6.19
CA CYS A 226 -13.22 -6.27 -6.25
C CYS A 226 -14.45 -6.05 -7.14
N ASP A 227 -14.64 -6.95 -8.10
CA ASP A 227 -15.87 -7.02 -8.86
C ASP A 227 -16.96 -7.69 -7.99
N SER A 228 -17.90 -6.89 -7.48
CA SER A 228 -19.02 -7.38 -6.66
C SER A 228 -19.95 -8.36 -7.39
N GLN A 229 -19.87 -8.44 -8.73
CA GLN A 229 -20.66 -9.37 -9.54
C GLN A 229 -19.94 -10.70 -9.82
N LYS A 230 -18.62 -10.78 -9.61
CA LYS A 230 -17.91 -12.05 -9.66
C LYS A 230 -18.05 -12.77 -8.33
N VAL A 231 -18.97 -13.72 -8.28
CA VAL A 231 -19.13 -14.63 -7.14
C VAL A 231 -17.77 -15.27 -6.86
N LEU A 232 -17.15 -14.92 -5.72
CA LEU A 232 -15.86 -15.46 -5.26
C LEU A 232 -15.86 -16.99 -5.12
N TYR A 233 -17.06 -17.57 -5.00
CA TYR A 233 -17.33 -18.99 -5.11
C TYR A 233 -18.23 -19.24 -6.33
N GLN A 234 -17.64 -19.60 -7.47
CA GLN A 234 -18.40 -20.42 -8.41
C GLN A 234 -18.63 -21.76 -7.71
N GLU A 235 -19.89 -22.16 -7.52
CA GLU A 235 -20.19 -23.52 -7.08
C GLU A 235 -19.43 -24.48 -8.01
N PRO A 236 -18.50 -25.29 -7.48
CA PRO A 236 -17.79 -26.23 -8.31
C PRO A 236 -18.86 -27.13 -8.94
N GLY A 237 -18.93 -27.13 -10.27
CA GLY A 237 -19.82 -28.05 -10.99
C GLY A 237 -19.54 -29.49 -10.55
N VAL A 238 -20.51 -30.39 -10.72
CA VAL A 238 -20.41 -31.81 -10.28
C VAL A 238 -19.14 -32.52 -10.79
N PHE A 239 -18.50 -31.99 -11.83
CA PHE A 239 -17.27 -32.50 -12.44
C PHE A 239 -16.02 -31.64 -12.21
N TYR A 240 -16.08 -30.64 -11.31
CA TYR A 240 -14.91 -29.82 -11.00
C TYR A 240 -13.84 -30.67 -10.30
N GLY A 241 -12.69 -30.82 -10.94
CA GLY A 241 -11.63 -31.76 -10.53
C GLY A 241 -11.69 -33.13 -11.21
N PHE A 242 -12.70 -33.41 -12.04
CA PHE A 242 -12.73 -34.60 -12.90
C PHE A 242 -11.95 -34.32 -14.18
N ASP A 243 -10.67 -34.66 -14.18
CA ASP A 243 -9.84 -34.62 -15.38
C ASP A 243 -10.02 -35.92 -16.18
N TRP A 244 -10.85 -35.84 -17.21
CA TRP A 244 -11.19 -36.96 -18.09
C TRP A 244 -9.95 -37.59 -18.77
N GLN A 245 -8.87 -36.83 -18.94
CA GLN A 245 -7.67 -37.32 -19.59
C GLN A 245 -6.99 -38.37 -18.71
N TYR A 246 -6.79 -38.08 -17.41
CA TYR A 246 -6.21 -39.06 -16.47
C TYR A 246 -7.07 -40.32 -16.34
N VAL A 247 -8.39 -40.15 -16.32
CA VAL A 247 -9.33 -41.29 -16.25
C VAL A 247 -9.22 -42.17 -17.48
N LEU A 248 -9.19 -41.58 -18.68
CA LEU A 248 -8.99 -42.34 -19.92
C LEU A 248 -7.62 -43.00 -20.00
N PHE A 249 -6.56 -42.32 -19.56
CA PHE A 249 -5.23 -42.92 -19.52
C PHE A 249 -5.18 -44.14 -18.59
N ALA A 250 -5.74 -44.01 -17.38
CA ALA A 250 -5.77 -45.11 -16.41
C ALA A 250 -6.55 -46.33 -16.95
N TRP A 251 -7.76 -46.10 -17.49
CA TRP A 251 -8.58 -47.18 -18.04
C TRP A 251 -8.02 -47.75 -19.35
N GLY A 252 -7.43 -46.92 -20.20
CA GLY A 252 -6.76 -47.35 -21.42
C GLY A 252 -5.61 -48.31 -21.14
N TRP A 253 -4.77 -48.00 -20.15
CA TRP A 253 -3.70 -48.89 -19.72
C TRP A 253 -4.20 -50.19 -19.12
N ALA A 254 -5.24 -50.15 -18.29
CA ALA A 254 -5.84 -51.35 -17.71
C ALA A 254 -6.36 -52.31 -18.79
N ILE A 255 -7.02 -51.77 -19.82
CA ILE A 255 -7.55 -52.56 -20.95
C ILE A 255 -6.41 -53.14 -21.79
N LEU A 256 -5.40 -52.34 -22.14
CA LEU A 256 -4.23 -52.81 -22.89
C LEU A 256 -3.49 -53.92 -22.14
N PHE A 257 -3.34 -53.78 -20.82
CA PHE A 257 -2.69 -54.79 -19.99
C PHE A 257 -3.51 -56.09 -19.94
N ALA A 258 -4.84 -56.00 -19.82
CA ALA A 258 -5.72 -57.17 -19.85
C ALA A 258 -5.67 -57.90 -21.21
N ILE A 259 -5.64 -57.16 -22.32
CA ILE A 259 -5.50 -57.73 -23.67
C ILE A 259 -4.12 -58.37 -23.83
N GLY A 260 -3.04 -57.69 -23.43
CA GLY A 260 -1.68 -58.24 -23.48
C GLY A 260 -1.55 -59.53 -22.69
N PHE A 261 -2.13 -59.58 -21.49
CA PHE A 261 -2.10 -60.77 -20.64
C PHE A 261 -2.90 -61.95 -21.22
N THR A 262 -4.07 -61.68 -21.82
CA THR A 262 -4.88 -62.73 -22.46
C THR A 262 -4.18 -63.30 -23.71
N LEU A 263 -3.58 -62.45 -24.54
CA LEU A 263 -2.78 -62.88 -25.70
C LEU A 263 -1.54 -63.67 -25.27
N TYR A 264 -0.82 -63.21 -24.25
CA TYR A 264 0.33 -63.94 -23.70
C TYR A 264 -0.03 -65.35 -23.22
N ARG A 265 -1.15 -65.49 -22.48
CA ARG A 265 -1.63 -66.81 -22.04
C ARG A 265 -2.01 -67.72 -23.21
N GLN A 266 -2.60 -67.18 -24.26
CA GLN A 266 -2.93 -67.95 -25.47
C GLN A 266 -1.68 -68.43 -26.20
N CYS A 267 -0.66 -67.59 -26.37
CA CYS A 267 0.61 -67.99 -26.98
C CYS A 267 1.34 -69.06 -26.16
N LYS A 268 1.39 -68.92 -24.83
CA LYS A 268 2.01 -69.93 -23.95
C LYS A 268 1.30 -71.29 -24.04
N ARG A 269 -0.04 -71.30 -24.11
CA ARG A 269 -0.82 -72.52 -24.34
C ARG A 269 -0.51 -73.17 -25.69
N LYS A 270 -0.44 -72.39 -26.78
CA LYS A 270 -0.10 -72.93 -28.10
C LYS A 270 1.31 -73.53 -28.14
N ASN A 271 2.29 -72.88 -27.53
CA ASN A 271 3.66 -73.39 -27.48
C ASN A 271 3.77 -74.68 -26.66
N ALA A 272 3.00 -74.82 -25.56
CA ALA A 272 2.96 -76.06 -24.80
C ALA A 272 2.37 -77.22 -25.61
N ILE A 273 1.30 -76.99 -26.38
CA ILE A 273 0.68 -78.00 -27.24
C ILE A 273 1.64 -78.45 -28.36
N LEU A 274 2.35 -77.52 -28.99
CA LEU A 274 3.34 -77.84 -30.04
C LEU A 274 4.54 -78.63 -29.50
N GLN A 275 4.91 -78.43 -28.23
CA GLN A 275 5.99 -79.15 -27.58
C GLN A 275 5.57 -80.60 -27.26
N GLU A 276 4.32 -80.81 -26.84
CA GLU A 276 3.74 -82.16 -26.66
C GLU A 276 3.62 -82.92 -27.99
N GLU A 277 3.24 -82.26 -29.09
CA GLU A 277 3.21 -82.90 -30.42
C GLU A 277 4.62 -83.27 -30.90
N GLY A 278 5.62 -82.41 -30.67
CA GLY A 278 7.02 -82.67 -31.01
C GLY A 278 7.61 -83.89 -30.28
N ASP A 279 7.41 -84.00 -28.97
CA ASP A 279 7.94 -85.11 -28.17
C ASP A 279 7.26 -86.46 -28.49
N SER A 280 6.04 -86.45 -29.05
CA SER A 280 5.34 -87.67 -29.51
C SER A 280 5.89 -88.28 -30.81
N ILE A 281 6.63 -87.49 -31.60
CA ILE A 281 7.22 -87.94 -32.88
C ILE A 281 8.59 -88.59 -32.68
N TYR A 282 9.25 -88.33 -31.54
CA TYR A 282 10.60 -88.82 -31.22
C TYR A 282 10.66 -89.98 -30.20
N ASN A 283 9.50 -90.51 -29.77
CA ASN A 283 9.38 -91.75 -28.98
C ASN A 283 8.65 -92.82 -29.79
#